data_AF-A0A0G0NMJ0-F1
#
_entry.id   AF-A0A0G0NMJ0-F1
#
_cell.length_a   1.000
_cell.length_b   1.000
_cell.length_c   1.000
_cell.angle_alpha   90.00
_cell.angle_beta   90.00
_cell.angle_gamma   90.00
#
_symmetry.space_group_name_H-M   'P 1'
#
loop_
_entity.id
_entity.type
_entity.pdbx_description
1 polymer ?
#
loop_
_entity_poly.entity_id
_entity_poly.type
_entity_poly.pdbx_seq_one_letter_code
_entity_poly.pdbx_strand_id
1 'polypeptide(L)'
;MAGNEREVFGGCSETVSRQPVELETGVRLPSPTHMKDFEQIIYLESEAKRRLNQKGLSGIKPPLALNQAENLVENWKISWDNLEVKPRALEVNRARRLINSLKPIVTDLEVAKTELATKVASEIGIEYCEANQAALLGAGAILSIDKFSPTTPNPDKTIIFTSISNTLRESGQMELLMFSCPEIKAFWLNTDEPDSFINTEAKVNTATVDPKPINQLSRILGALDISSRLNIVVGELDEESYIFPVLGNFGVDVQRLTERRSEYLQSFKSLIAKTYPGTNLQILSWSEIANSGLIVLDKLPSLSFIVDESRRMKDFFKPGGYYDGLPEPNPQQLIQMARLKMQTYTRQGNTLKKLFPNAIGIQNESPALLRTLMINAGLKAEAQETIPYIYPFNERRNIY
;
A
#
# COMPACT_ATOMS: atom_id res chain seq x y z
N MET A 1 -58.23 62.26 -11.04
CA MET A 1 -57.40 63.39 -11.47
C MET A 1 -56.04 63.23 -10.81
N ALA A 2 -54.93 63.59 -11.49
CA ALA A 2 -53.57 63.82 -10.95
C ALA A 2 -52.97 62.74 -9.99
N GLY A 3 -51.74 62.25 -10.15
CA GLY A 3 -50.60 62.86 -10.82
C GLY A 3 -49.90 63.90 -9.92
N ASN A 4 -48.58 64.06 -9.96
CA ASN A 4 -47.62 63.27 -10.74
C ASN A 4 -46.20 63.54 -10.24
N GLU A 5 -45.30 62.54 -10.34
CA GLU A 5 -43.83 62.73 -10.46
C GLU A 5 -43.12 63.46 -9.27
N ARG A 6 -41.79 63.56 -9.13
CA ARG A 6 -40.58 63.14 -9.91
C ARG A 6 -39.43 62.97 -8.86
N GLU A 7 -38.22 62.39 -9.03
CA GLU A 7 -37.20 62.18 -10.08
C GLU A 7 -36.30 60.96 -9.70
N VAL A 8 -35.32 60.39 -10.44
CA VAL A 8 -34.82 60.22 -11.85
C VAL A 8 -33.61 59.25 -11.70
N PHE A 9 -33.29 58.22 -12.50
CA PHE A 9 -33.89 57.48 -13.64
C PHE A 9 -33.66 55.96 -13.36
N GLY A 10 -33.62 54.92 -14.23
CA GLY A 10 -33.51 54.68 -15.68
C GLY A 10 -32.41 53.60 -15.93
N GLY A 11 -32.46 52.66 -16.87
CA GLY A 11 -33.49 52.29 -17.87
C GLY A 11 -33.18 50.91 -18.50
N CYS A 12 -34.06 50.37 -19.37
CA CYS A 12 -34.00 48.99 -19.88
C CYS A 12 -33.33 48.84 -21.27
N SER A 13 -32.79 47.65 -21.60
CA SER A 13 -32.98 46.91 -22.89
C SER A 13 -31.97 45.75 -23.07
N GLU A 14 -32.09 44.97 -24.16
CA GLU A 14 -31.47 43.66 -24.36
C GLU A 14 -30.33 43.62 -25.42
N THR A 15 -29.44 42.63 -25.28
CA THR A 15 -28.62 41.97 -26.34
C THR A 15 -27.71 42.77 -27.29
N VAL A 16 -26.39 42.69 -27.05
CA VAL A 16 -25.32 42.46 -28.07
C VAL A 16 -24.26 41.50 -27.47
N SER A 17 -23.45 40.82 -28.29
CA SER A 17 -22.62 39.66 -27.90
C SER A 17 -21.09 39.87 -27.85
N ARG A 18 -20.39 39.01 -27.08
CA ARG A 18 -18.92 38.79 -27.02
C ARG A 18 -18.13 39.91 -26.31
N GLN A 19 -16.97 39.68 -25.68
CA GLN A 19 -16.07 38.50 -25.57
C GLN A 19 -15.89 38.05 -24.08
N PRO A 20 -15.22 36.91 -23.80
CA PRO A 20 -14.99 36.46 -22.42
C PRO A 20 -13.87 37.25 -21.73
N VAL A 21 -13.93 37.32 -20.40
CA VAL A 21 -12.78 37.62 -19.54
C VAL A 21 -12.50 36.36 -18.74
N GLU A 22 -11.39 35.70 -19.05
CA GLU A 22 -10.90 34.56 -18.28
C GLU A 22 -10.27 35.04 -16.98
N LEU A 23 -10.59 34.36 -15.88
CA LEU A 23 -9.77 34.37 -14.67
C LEU A 23 -9.33 32.94 -14.36
N GLU A 24 -8.34 32.51 -15.14
CA GLU A 24 -7.30 31.61 -14.64
C GLU A 24 -6.67 32.15 -13.35
N THR A 25 -6.16 31.35 -12.41
CA THR A 25 -6.17 29.89 -12.29
C THR A 25 -6.19 29.52 -10.79
N GLY A 26 -6.79 28.38 -10.44
CA GLY A 26 -6.92 27.93 -9.05
C GLY A 26 -7.26 26.44 -8.96
N VAL A 27 -6.57 25.64 -9.77
CA VAL A 27 -6.88 24.25 -10.17
C VAL A 27 -7.50 23.40 -9.04
N ARG A 28 -8.77 23.00 -9.25
CA ARG A 28 -9.31 21.76 -8.69
C ARG A 28 -8.90 20.59 -9.58
N LEU A 29 -8.80 19.41 -8.94
CA LEU A 29 -8.70 18.04 -9.48
C LEU A 29 -7.27 17.46 -9.59
N PRO A 30 -7.09 16.13 -9.43
CA PRO A 30 -8.03 15.14 -8.88
C PRO A 30 -7.48 14.25 -7.75
N SER A 31 -8.40 13.75 -6.93
CA SER A 31 -8.41 12.33 -6.56
C SER A 31 -9.87 11.85 -6.61
N PRO A 32 -10.21 10.68 -7.21
CA PRO A 32 -9.41 9.82 -8.08
C PRO A 32 -10.01 9.72 -9.50
N THR A 33 -9.32 10.21 -10.54
CA THR A 33 -9.70 9.89 -11.95
C THR A 33 -9.25 8.49 -12.33
N HIS A 34 -8.03 8.11 -11.91
CA HIS A 34 -7.33 6.84 -12.21
C HIS A 34 -8.09 5.57 -11.85
N MET A 35 -9.05 5.63 -10.92
CA MET A 35 -9.89 4.46 -10.65
C MET A 35 -10.64 4.01 -11.91
N LYS A 36 -11.10 4.93 -12.77
CA LYS A 36 -11.75 4.53 -14.04
C LYS A 36 -10.76 3.86 -14.98
N ASP A 37 -9.58 4.44 -15.12
CA ASP A 37 -8.48 3.97 -15.96
C ASP A 37 -8.04 2.54 -15.54
N PHE A 38 -7.93 2.28 -14.24
CA PHE A 38 -7.63 0.94 -13.71
C PHE A 38 -8.82 -0.05 -13.81
N GLU A 39 -10.07 0.37 -13.58
CA GLU A 39 -11.23 -0.51 -13.79
C GLU A 39 -11.39 -0.91 -15.28
N GLN A 40 -11.03 -0.03 -16.22
CA GLN A 40 -10.97 -0.36 -17.66
C GLN A 40 -9.94 -1.46 -17.94
N ILE A 41 -8.72 -1.33 -17.39
CA ILE A 41 -7.67 -2.37 -17.51
C ILE A 41 -8.14 -3.70 -16.88
N ILE A 42 -8.72 -3.66 -15.67
CA ILE A 42 -9.26 -4.84 -14.99
C ILE A 42 -10.37 -5.50 -15.81
N TYR A 43 -11.26 -4.73 -16.41
CA TYR A 43 -12.33 -5.23 -17.28
C TYR A 43 -11.77 -5.90 -18.54
N LEU A 44 -10.86 -5.24 -19.26
CA LEU A 44 -10.27 -5.76 -20.49
C LEU A 44 -9.50 -7.06 -20.24
N GLU A 45 -8.67 -7.11 -19.19
CA GLU A 45 -7.92 -8.30 -18.82
C GLU A 45 -8.84 -9.44 -18.33
N SER A 46 -9.92 -9.13 -17.61
CA SER A 46 -10.94 -10.11 -17.20
C SER A 46 -11.69 -10.68 -18.41
N GLU A 47 -12.04 -9.85 -19.38
CA GLU A 47 -12.71 -10.25 -20.61
C GLU A 47 -11.79 -11.09 -21.52
N ALA A 48 -10.50 -10.74 -21.59
CA ALA A 48 -9.48 -11.52 -22.29
C ALA A 48 -9.33 -12.92 -21.67
N LYS A 49 -9.17 -13.00 -20.34
CA LYS A 49 -9.15 -14.25 -19.57
C LYS A 49 -10.45 -15.07 -19.76
N ARG A 50 -11.62 -14.42 -19.79
CA ARG A 50 -12.92 -15.09 -20.06
C ARG A 50 -12.94 -15.71 -21.46
N ARG A 51 -12.48 -15.00 -22.50
CA ARG A 51 -12.43 -15.50 -23.89
C ARG A 51 -11.44 -16.66 -24.07
N LEU A 52 -10.38 -16.72 -23.28
CA LEU A 52 -9.47 -17.88 -23.23
C LEU A 52 -10.10 -19.09 -22.53
N ASN A 53 -10.73 -18.90 -21.37
CA ASN A 53 -11.42 -19.96 -20.63
C ASN A 53 -12.52 -20.62 -21.48
N GLN A 54 -13.29 -19.82 -22.23
CA GLN A 54 -14.31 -20.30 -23.19
C GLN A 54 -13.75 -21.15 -24.35
N LYS A 55 -12.43 -21.15 -24.57
CA LYS A 55 -11.73 -21.91 -25.62
C LYS A 55 -10.86 -23.04 -25.04
N GLY A 56 -10.91 -23.28 -23.73
CA GLY A 56 -10.09 -24.28 -23.04
C GLY A 56 -8.63 -23.87 -22.81
N LEU A 57 -8.32 -22.57 -22.88
CA LEU A 57 -6.96 -22.01 -22.76
C LEU A 57 -6.71 -21.33 -21.39
N SER A 58 -7.33 -21.86 -20.34
CA SER A 58 -7.21 -21.35 -18.97
C SER A 58 -5.76 -21.42 -18.47
N GLY A 59 -5.26 -20.30 -17.96
CA GLY A 59 -3.89 -20.18 -17.42
C GLY A 59 -2.84 -19.65 -18.42
N ILE A 60 -3.17 -19.52 -19.71
CA ILE A 60 -2.30 -18.86 -20.69
C ILE A 60 -2.51 -17.33 -20.61
N LYS A 61 -1.44 -16.54 -20.63
CA LYS A 61 -1.52 -15.07 -20.67
C LYS A 61 -2.09 -14.57 -22.01
N PRO A 62 -2.99 -13.57 -22.08
CA PRO A 62 -3.62 -13.14 -23.33
C PRO A 62 -2.66 -12.75 -24.48
N PRO A 63 -1.56 -12.00 -24.26
CA PRO A 63 -0.62 -11.69 -25.34
C PRO A 63 0.10 -12.93 -25.87
N LEU A 64 0.43 -13.89 -25.00
CA LEU A 64 1.07 -15.16 -25.39
C LEU A 64 0.12 -16.04 -26.21
N ALA A 65 -1.15 -16.16 -25.77
CA ALA A 65 -2.17 -16.92 -26.50
C ALA A 65 -2.48 -16.30 -27.87
N LEU A 66 -2.44 -14.97 -27.98
CA LEU A 66 -2.57 -14.27 -29.26
C LEU A 66 -1.37 -14.55 -30.17
N ASN A 67 -0.14 -14.35 -29.69
CA ASN A 67 1.10 -14.58 -30.43
C ASN A 67 1.19 -16.02 -30.95
N GLN A 68 0.90 -17.02 -30.11
CA GLN A 68 0.82 -18.43 -30.51
C GLN A 68 -0.20 -18.70 -31.62
N ALA A 69 -1.36 -18.02 -31.59
CA ALA A 69 -2.39 -18.16 -32.61
C ALA A 69 -1.98 -17.50 -33.93
N GLU A 70 -1.35 -16.32 -33.88
CA GLU A 70 -0.87 -15.60 -35.06
C GLU A 70 0.25 -16.39 -35.75
N ASN A 71 1.23 -16.90 -35.00
CA ASN A 71 2.29 -17.76 -35.53
C ASN A 71 1.74 -19.03 -36.20
N LEU A 72 0.69 -19.67 -35.64
CA LEU A 72 0.06 -20.84 -36.26
C LEU A 72 -0.62 -20.50 -37.60
N VAL A 73 -1.21 -19.31 -37.72
CA VAL A 73 -1.83 -18.84 -38.96
C VAL A 73 -0.77 -18.44 -40.00
N GLU A 74 0.34 -17.85 -39.57
CA GLU A 74 1.44 -17.45 -40.47
C GLU A 74 2.21 -18.65 -41.01
N ASN A 75 2.62 -19.57 -40.13
CA ASN A 75 3.27 -20.82 -40.51
C ASN A 75 2.38 -21.66 -41.45
N TRP A 76 1.05 -21.59 -41.30
CA TRP A 76 0.14 -22.24 -42.24
C TRP A 76 0.18 -21.62 -43.63
N LYS A 77 0.24 -20.28 -43.78
CA LYS A 77 0.44 -19.64 -45.10
C LYS A 77 1.73 -20.13 -45.75
N ILE A 78 2.84 -20.05 -45.00
CA ILE A 78 4.17 -20.46 -45.47
C ILE A 78 4.16 -21.94 -45.90
N SER A 79 3.49 -22.83 -45.16
CA SER A 79 3.34 -24.25 -45.54
C SER A 79 2.48 -24.49 -46.79
N TRP A 80 1.58 -23.56 -47.13
CA TRP A 80 0.83 -23.61 -48.40
C TRP A 80 1.68 -23.15 -49.57
N ASP A 81 2.45 -22.08 -49.40
CA ASP A 81 3.32 -21.50 -50.42
C ASP A 81 4.52 -22.43 -50.72
N ASN A 82 5.05 -23.12 -49.70
CA ASN A 82 6.21 -24.02 -49.79
C ASN A 82 5.85 -25.53 -49.94
N LEU A 83 4.56 -25.89 -50.05
CA LEU A 83 4.07 -27.28 -50.19
C LEU A 83 4.42 -28.26 -49.04
N GLU A 84 4.74 -27.75 -47.85
CA GLU A 84 5.15 -28.56 -46.69
C GLU A 84 4.00 -29.26 -45.95
N VAL A 85 4.33 -29.97 -44.86
CA VAL A 85 3.38 -30.71 -44.00
C VAL A 85 2.38 -29.75 -43.36
N LYS A 86 1.15 -29.72 -43.92
CA LYS A 86 0.15 -28.70 -43.59
C LYS A 86 -0.39 -28.85 -42.15
N PRO A 87 -0.35 -27.79 -41.32
CA PRO A 87 -1.11 -27.73 -40.07
C PRO A 87 -2.60 -28.01 -40.31
N ARG A 88 -3.25 -28.74 -39.40
CA ARG A 88 -4.63 -29.19 -39.63
C ARG A 88 -5.56 -27.99 -39.74
N ALA A 89 -6.36 -27.93 -40.80
CA ALA A 89 -7.23 -26.79 -41.09
C ALA A 89 -8.21 -26.44 -39.94
N LEU A 90 -8.57 -27.42 -39.10
CA LEU A 90 -9.38 -27.19 -37.89
C LEU A 90 -8.64 -26.35 -36.83
N GLU A 91 -7.34 -26.59 -36.63
CA GLU A 91 -6.50 -25.89 -35.64
C GLU A 91 -6.26 -24.44 -36.08
N VAL A 92 -5.99 -24.22 -37.37
CA VAL A 92 -5.86 -22.89 -37.98
C VAL A 92 -7.18 -22.10 -37.93
N ASN A 93 -8.31 -22.76 -38.17
CA ASN A 93 -9.63 -22.13 -38.00
C ASN A 93 -9.95 -21.81 -36.53
N ARG A 94 -9.47 -22.60 -35.56
CA ARG A 94 -9.54 -22.26 -34.13
C ARG A 94 -8.67 -21.05 -33.80
N ALA A 95 -7.44 -20.98 -34.34
CA ALA A 95 -6.54 -19.84 -34.16
C ALA A 95 -7.11 -18.55 -34.76
N ARG A 96 -7.63 -18.56 -35.99
CA ARG A 96 -8.34 -17.41 -36.58
C ARG A 96 -9.52 -16.93 -35.73
N ARG A 97 -10.33 -17.86 -35.19
CA ARG A 97 -11.42 -17.55 -34.23
C ARG A 97 -10.93 -17.11 -32.85
N LEU A 98 -9.66 -17.35 -32.50
CA LEU A 98 -9.03 -16.82 -31.30
C LEU A 98 -8.56 -15.38 -31.55
N ILE A 99 -7.74 -15.15 -32.59
CA ILE A 99 -7.24 -13.84 -33.03
C ILE A 99 -8.39 -12.84 -33.15
N ASN A 100 -9.42 -13.15 -33.97
CA ASN A 100 -10.55 -12.25 -34.20
C ASN A 100 -11.36 -11.92 -32.92
N SER A 101 -11.23 -12.73 -31.87
CA SER A 101 -11.90 -12.50 -30.59
C SER A 101 -11.01 -11.88 -29.51
N LEU A 102 -9.68 -12.00 -29.62
CA LEU A 102 -8.74 -11.61 -28.56
C LEU A 102 -7.90 -10.40 -28.95
N LYS A 103 -7.54 -10.27 -30.24
CA LYS A 103 -6.68 -9.17 -30.73
C LYS A 103 -7.21 -7.78 -30.40
N PRO A 104 -8.52 -7.45 -30.60
CA PRO A 104 -9.03 -6.12 -30.25
C PRO A 104 -8.79 -5.79 -28.77
N ILE A 105 -9.16 -6.70 -27.86
CA ILE A 105 -9.02 -6.48 -26.40
C ILE A 105 -7.56 -6.37 -25.98
N VAL A 106 -6.66 -7.18 -26.55
CA VAL A 106 -5.22 -7.07 -26.24
C VAL A 106 -4.67 -5.74 -26.76
N THR A 107 -5.08 -5.28 -27.95
CA THR A 107 -4.72 -3.93 -28.44
C THR A 107 -5.28 -2.83 -27.53
N ASP A 108 -6.57 -2.87 -27.18
CA ASP A 108 -7.23 -1.90 -26.29
C ASP A 108 -6.56 -1.87 -24.89
N LEU A 109 -6.11 -3.02 -24.40
CA LEU A 109 -5.42 -3.18 -23.12
C LEU A 109 -4.02 -2.57 -23.13
N GLU A 110 -3.20 -2.83 -24.16
CA GLU A 110 -1.86 -2.23 -24.25
C GLU A 110 -1.92 -0.71 -24.56
N VAL A 111 -2.95 -0.24 -25.27
CA VAL A 111 -3.24 1.21 -25.41
C VAL A 111 -3.57 1.82 -24.04
N ALA A 112 -4.55 1.26 -23.31
CA ALA A 112 -4.95 1.78 -22.00
C ALA A 112 -3.79 1.78 -20.97
N LYS A 113 -2.94 0.74 -20.99
CA LYS A 113 -1.69 0.72 -20.20
C LYS A 113 -0.72 1.84 -20.59
N THR A 114 -0.53 2.08 -21.88
CA THR A 114 0.39 3.11 -22.39
C THR A 114 -0.09 4.52 -22.05
N GLU A 115 -1.39 4.80 -22.24
CA GLU A 115 -2.01 6.07 -21.86
C GLU A 115 -1.91 6.32 -20.35
N LEU A 116 -2.23 5.31 -19.52
CA LEU A 116 -2.16 5.42 -18.07
C LEU A 116 -0.71 5.56 -17.56
N ALA A 117 0.24 4.83 -18.12
CA ALA A 117 1.65 4.97 -17.76
C ALA A 117 2.20 6.36 -18.12
N THR A 118 1.82 6.91 -19.28
CA THR A 118 2.18 8.28 -19.71
C THR A 118 1.59 9.32 -18.76
N LYS A 119 0.32 9.16 -18.38
CA LYS A 119 -0.38 10.02 -17.41
C LYS A 119 0.31 10.00 -16.04
N VAL A 120 0.62 8.81 -15.51
CA VAL A 120 1.31 8.65 -14.22
C VAL A 120 2.72 9.25 -14.27
N ALA A 121 3.47 9.08 -15.36
CA ALA A 121 4.79 9.69 -15.54
C ALA A 121 4.75 11.22 -15.38
N SER A 122 3.80 11.87 -16.06
CA SER A 122 3.54 13.31 -15.94
C SER A 122 3.22 13.73 -14.48
N GLU A 123 2.36 12.99 -13.79
CA GLU A 123 1.92 13.31 -12.43
C GLU A 123 2.98 13.07 -11.35
N ILE A 124 3.84 12.05 -11.50
CA ILE A 124 5.00 11.87 -10.60
C ILE A 124 6.14 12.85 -10.92
N GLY A 125 6.19 13.38 -12.15
CA GLY A 125 7.19 14.34 -12.61
C GLY A 125 8.43 13.68 -13.23
N ILE A 126 8.22 12.61 -14.00
CA ILE A 126 9.27 11.79 -14.62
C ILE A 126 8.95 11.63 -16.12
N GLU A 127 9.99 11.57 -16.96
CA GLU A 127 9.83 11.36 -18.40
C GLU A 127 9.33 9.94 -18.71
N TYR A 128 8.38 9.82 -19.64
CA TYR A 128 7.86 8.51 -20.04
C TYR A 128 8.89 7.73 -20.87
N CYS A 129 9.15 6.48 -20.48
CA CYS A 129 9.96 5.54 -21.23
C CYS A 129 9.28 4.17 -21.19
N GLU A 130 9.12 3.52 -22.36
CA GLU A 130 8.42 2.23 -22.49
C GLU A 130 9.06 1.13 -21.64
N ALA A 131 10.40 1.13 -21.50
CA ALA A 131 11.12 0.19 -20.64
C ALA A 131 10.72 0.28 -19.15
N ASN A 132 10.17 1.42 -18.73
CA ASN A 132 9.71 1.67 -17.37
C ASN A 132 8.18 1.53 -17.21
N GLN A 133 7.43 1.11 -18.26
CA GLN A 133 5.97 1.11 -18.23
C GLN A 133 5.39 0.31 -17.05
N ALA A 134 5.94 -0.87 -16.74
CA ALA A 134 5.53 -1.67 -15.59
C ALA A 134 5.77 -0.96 -14.24
N ALA A 135 6.87 -0.20 -14.12
CA ALA A 135 7.18 0.55 -12.90
C ALA A 135 6.29 1.79 -12.74
N LEU A 136 5.96 2.47 -13.84
CA LEU A 136 4.97 3.55 -13.87
C LEU A 136 3.57 3.05 -13.47
N LEU A 137 3.13 1.93 -14.05
CA LEU A 137 1.84 1.31 -13.73
C LEU A 137 1.78 0.82 -12.28
N GLY A 138 2.87 0.24 -11.76
CA GLY A 138 3.00 -0.12 -10.34
C GLY A 138 2.94 1.08 -9.41
N ALA A 139 3.65 2.17 -9.73
CA ALA A 139 3.61 3.41 -8.96
C ALA A 139 2.21 4.05 -8.97
N GLY A 140 1.55 4.07 -10.13
CA GLY A 140 0.17 4.53 -10.27
C GLY A 140 -0.81 3.68 -9.46
N ALA A 141 -0.65 2.36 -9.45
CA ALA A 141 -1.48 1.46 -8.65
C ALA A 141 -1.33 1.72 -7.15
N ILE A 142 -0.08 1.85 -6.67
CA ILE A 142 0.26 2.19 -5.28
C ILE A 142 -0.32 3.54 -4.86
N LEU A 143 -0.17 4.58 -5.69
CA LEU A 143 -0.69 5.91 -5.42
C LEU A 143 -2.23 5.99 -5.54
N SER A 144 -2.86 5.10 -6.33
CA SER A 144 -4.32 5.08 -6.50
C SER A 144 -5.11 4.72 -5.24
N ILE A 145 -4.47 4.06 -4.26
CA ILE A 145 -5.07 3.73 -2.97
C ILE A 145 -4.64 4.67 -1.83
N ASP A 146 -3.70 5.58 -2.08
CA ASP A 146 -3.15 6.49 -1.06
C ASP A 146 -4.12 7.63 -0.73
N LYS A 147 -4.20 7.99 0.56
CA LYS A 147 -5.06 9.06 1.09
C LYS A 147 -4.26 10.19 1.76
N PHE A 148 -2.95 10.26 1.54
CA PHE A 148 -2.02 11.23 2.15
C PHE A 148 -2.58 12.66 2.24
N SER A 149 -3.13 13.22 1.16
CA SER A 149 -3.86 14.50 1.17
C SER A 149 -4.69 14.68 -0.11
N PRO A 150 -5.94 15.19 -0.03
CA PRO A 150 -6.73 15.51 -1.23
C PRO A 150 -6.27 16.78 -1.97
N THR A 151 -5.30 17.52 -1.42
CA THR A 151 -4.75 18.77 -1.99
C THR A 151 -3.23 18.82 -2.01
N THR A 152 -2.55 17.69 -1.77
CA THR A 152 -1.08 17.62 -1.76
C THR A 152 -0.66 16.24 -2.23
N PRO A 153 0.14 16.10 -3.29
CA PRO A 153 0.71 14.81 -3.66
C PRO A 153 1.53 14.22 -2.50
N ASN A 154 1.62 12.89 -2.45
CA ASN A 154 2.50 12.20 -1.52
C ASN A 154 3.96 12.66 -1.77
N PRO A 155 4.72 13.11 -0.75
CA PRO A 155 6.11 13.55 -0.92
C PRO A 155 7.02 12.43 -1.43
N ASP A 156 6.69 11.17 -1.13
CA ASP A 156 7.50 10.00 -1.47
C ASP A 156 7.22 9.49 -2.90
N LYS A 157 6.31 10.13 -3.67
CA LYS A 157 5.83 9.62 -4.99
C LYS A 157 6.93 9.27 -5.99
N THR A 158 8.05 10.00 -6.00
CA THR A 158 9.21 9.73 -6.86
C THR A 158 10.07 8.60 -6.31
N ILE A 159 10.25 8.53 -4.99
CA ILE A 159 10.98 7.45 -4.29
C ILE A 159 10.23 6.11 -4.45
N ILE A 160 8.89 6.13 -4.42
CA ILE A 160 8.00 5.01 -4.74
C ILE A 160 8.31 4.47 -6.14
N PHE A 161 8.35 5.33 -7.16
CA PHE A 161 8.68 4.92 -8.53
C PHE A 161 10.11 4.34 -8.65
N THR A 162 11.11 4.97 -8.04
CA THR A 162 12.49 4.47 -8.02
C THR A 162 12.59 3.10 -7.33
N SER A 163 11.91 2.93 -6.21
CA SER A 163 11.84 1.68 -5.44
C SER A 163 11.22 0.54 -6.26
N ILE A 164 10.13 0.83 -6.99
CA ILE A 164 9.49 -0.13 -7.90
C ILE A 164 10.39 -0.45 -9.09
N SER A 165 11.04 0.56 -9.68
CA SER A 165 11.97 0.37 -10.81
C SER A 165 13.16 -0.51 -10.42
N ASN A 166 13.70 -0.34 -9.22
CA ASN A 166 14.75 -1.18 -8.67
C ASN A 166 14.26 -2.61 -8.40
N THR A 167 13.17 -2.81 -7.65
CA THR A 167 12.64 -4.15 -7.35
C THR A 167 12.27 -4.94 -8.60
N LEU A 168 11.55 -4.34 -9.57
CA LEU A 168 11.18 -5.03 -10.80
C LEU A 168 12.40 -5.39 -11.67
N ARG A 169 13.49 -4.64 -11.60
CA ARG A 169 14.77 -4.94 -12.27
C ARG A 169 15.57 -6.04 -11.54
N GLU A 170 15.53 -6.06 -10.22
CA GLU A 170 16.40 -6.90 -9.37
C GLU A 170 15.80 -8.27 -9.03
N SER A 171 14.50 -8.32 -8.71
CA SER A 171 13.78 -9.54 -8.32
C SER A 171 12.61 -9.89 -9.25
N GLY A 172 12.16 -8.94 -10.08
CA GLY A 172 10.92 -9.07 -10.83
C GLY A 172 9.66 -9.03 -9.96
N GLN A 173 9.76 -8.59 -8.69
CA GLN A 173 8.66 -8.58 -7.73
C GLN A 173 8.71 -7.32 -6.85
N MET A 174 7.64 -6.52 -6.88
CA MET A 174 7.46 -5.38 -5.96
C MET A 174 7.32 -5.84 -4.51
N GLU A 175 8.12 -5.28 -3.62
CA GLU A 175 8.07 -5.58 -2.18
C GLU A 175 7.30 -4.49 -1.43
N LEU A 176 6.26 -4.90 -0.68
CA LEU A 176 5.44 -4.02 0.16
C LEU A 176 5.62 -4.41 1.63
N LEU A 177 5.55 -3.43 2.54
CA LEU A 177 5.77 -3.60 3.99
C LEU A 177 4.59 -3.06 4.80
N MET A 178 4.12 -3.80 5.79
CA MET A 178 3.12 -3.37 6.77
C MET A 178 3.49 -3.88 8.17
N PHE A 179 3.14 -3.14 9.22
CA PHE A 179 3.31 -3.60 10.60
C PHE A 179 2.00 -4.15 11.20
N SER A 180 2.09 -5.02 12.19
CA SER A 180 0.93 -5.39 13.03
C SER A 180 1.34 -5.68 14.46
N CYS A 181 0.72 -5.02 15.43
CA CYS A 181 0.82 -5.43 16.83
C CYS A 181 -0.01 -6.71 17.08
N PRO A 182 0.33 -7.55 18.07
CA PRO A 182 -0.57 -8.57 18.58
C PRO A 182 -1.80 -7.97 19.26
N GLU A 183 -2.87 -8.75 19.36
CA GLU A 183 -4.02 -8.40 20.21
C GLU A 183 -3.68 -8.68 21.67
N ILE A 184 -3.47 -7.64 22.47
CA ILE A 184 -3.20 -7.74 23.91
C ILE A 184 -4.43 -7.44 24.77
N LYS A 185 -4.35 -7.83 26.04
CA LYS A 185 -5.29 -7.55 27.14
C LYS A 185 -4.48 -7.25 28.39
N ALA A 186 -4.01 -6.00 28.51
CA ALA A 186 -3.00 -5.61 29.50
C ALA A 186 -3.39 -5.88 30.97
N PHE A 187 -4.70 -5.93 31.30
CA PHE A 187 -5.18 -6.23 32.64
C PHE A 187 -4.65 -7.55 33.22
N TRP A 188 -4.38 -8.57 32.40
CA TRP A 188 -3.87 -9.87 32.86
C TRP A 188 -2.53 -9.75 33.58
N LEU A 189 -1.69 -8.77 33.21
CA LEU A 189 -0.39 -8.51 33.84
C LEU A 189 -0.50 -8.20 35.35
N ASN A 190 -1.67 -7.78 35.84
CA ASN A 190 -1.93 -7.55 37.26
C ASN A 190 -2.75 -8.70 37.90
N THR A 191 -2.59 -9.94 37.41
CA THR A 191 -3.28 -11.15 37.90
C THR A 191 -2.30 -12.30 38.11
N ASP A 192 -2.78 -13.42 38.66
CA ASP A 192 -2.00 -14.66 38.82
C ASP A 192 -1.66 -15.37 37.48
N GLU A 193 -2.20 -14.90 36.34
CA GLU A 193 -1.87 -15.36 34.99
C GLU A 193 -1.33 -14.22 34.10
N PRO A 194 -0.16 -13.64 34.38
CA PRO A 194 0.33 -12.47 33.64
C PRO A 194 0.53 -12.76 32.14
N ASP A 195 0.97 -13.97 31.77
CA ASP A 195 1.19 -14.41 30.38
C ASP A 195 -0.08 -14.41 29.52
N SER A 196 -1.25 -14.46 30.15
CA SER A 196 -2.54 -14.43 29.46
C SER A 196 -2.82 -13.07 28.77
N PHE A 197 -1.95 -12.06 28.95
CA PHE A 197 -2.06 -10.76 28.31
C PHE A 197 -1.99 -10.80 26.78
N ILE A 198 -1.21 -11.71 26.17
CA ILE A 198 -1.25 -11.94 24.72
C ILE A 198 -2.37 -12.94 24.41
N ASN A 199 -3.29 -12.59 23.51
CA ASN A 199 -4.28 -13.55 22.99
C ASN A 199 -3.60 -14.54 22.04
N THR A 200 -3.94 -15.83 22.12
CA THR A 200 -3.42 -16.86 21.20
C THR A 200 -4.31 -17.05 19.96
N GLU A 201 -5.53 -16.51 19.99
CA GLU A 201 -6.41 -16.38 18.82
C GLU A 201 -6.36 -14.95 18.26
N ALA A 202 -6.01 -14.79 16.99
CA ALA A 202 -6.10 -13.51 16.28
C ALA A 202 -7.53 -13.27 15.73
N LYS A 203 -8.06 -12.06 15.88
CA LYS A 203 -9.44 -11.70 15.51
C LYS A 203 -9.52 -10.35 14.80
N VAL A 204 -9.02 -9.26 15.41
CA VAL A 204 -9.00 -7.91 14.82
C VAL A 204 -7.75 -7.14 15.26
N ASN A 205 -6.91 -6.74 14.30
CA ASN A 205 -5.68 -5.98 14.51
C ASN A 205 -5.48 -4.92 13.42
N THR A 206 -4.40 -4.14 13.47
CA THR A 206 -4.13 -3.04 12.51
C THR A 206 -3.98 -3.50 11.06
N ALA A 207 -3.70 -4.79 10.81
CA ALA A 207 -3.67 -5.38 9.46
C ALA A 207 -5.02 -5.99 9.02
N THR A 208 -6.12 -5.76 9.76
CA THR A 208 -7.47 -6.25 9.40
C THR A 208 -8.61 -5.23 9.49
N VAL A 209 -8.36 -3.99 9.96
CA VAL A 209 -9.45 -3.00 10.18
C VAL A 209 -10.17 -2.57 8.90
N ASP A 210 -9.43 -2.25 7.83
CA ASP A 210 -10.00 -2.00 6.50
C ASP A 210 -9.16 -2.70 5.42
N PRO A 211 -9.47 -3.95 5.03
CA PRO A 211 -8.68 -4.66 4.04
C PRO A 211 -8.96 -4.23 2.59
N LYS A 212 -9.93 -3.34 2.35
CA LYS A 212 -10.40 -2.99 1.00
C LYS A 212 -9.32 -2.33 0.12
N PRO A 213 -8.51 -1.37 0.60
CA PRO A 213 -7.49 -0.74 -0.25
C PRO A 213 -6.42 -1.74 -0.71
N ILE A 214 -6.03 -2.68 0.16
CA ILE A 214 -5.01 -3.69 -0.13
C ILE A 214 -5.54 -4.75 -1.11
N ASN A 215 -6.78 -5.21 -0.91
CA ASN A 215 -7.44 -6.10 -1.87
C ASN A 215 -7.70 -5.42 -3.23
N GLN A 216 -7.99 -4.11 -3.25
CA GLN A 216 -8.06 -3.33 -4.48
C GLN A 216 -6.69 -3.23 -5.18
N LEU A 217 -5.62 -2.92 -4.45
CA LEU A 217 -4.25 -2.89 -4.97
C LEU A 217 -3.83 -4.26 -5.55
N SER A 218 -4.07 -5.35 -4.83
CA SER A 218 -3.76 -6.71 -5.30
C SER A 218 -4.53 -7.06 -6.58
N ARG A 219 -5.80 -6.62 -6.71
CA ARG A 219 -6.58 -6.79 -7.95
C ARG A 219 -6.03 -5.95 -9.10
N ILE A 220 -5.58 -4.72 -8.84
CA ILE A 220 -4.98 -3.84 -9.85
C ILE A 220 -3.65 -4.44 -10.34
N LEU A 221 -2.71 -4.77 -9.44
CA LEU A 221 -1.40 -5.33 -9.79
C LEU A 221 -1.55 -6.67 -10.55
N GLY A 222 -2.47 -7.54 -10.13
CA GLY A 222 -2.80 -8.80 -10.81
C GLY A 222 -3.51 -8.65 -12.17
N ALA A 223 -4.08 -7.49 -12.48
CA ALA A 223 -4.59 -7.15 -13.81
C ALA A 223 -3.52 -6.50 -14.71
N LEU A 224 -2.51 -5.86 -14.10
CA LEU A 224 -1.34 -5.30 -14.78
C LEU A 224 -0.25 -6.35 -15.06
N ASP A 225 -0.43 -7.59 -14.58
CA ASP A 225 0.58 -8.68 -14.60
C ASP A 225 1.86 -8.35 -13.81
N ILE A 226 1.74 -7.43 -12.84
CA ILE A 226 2.84 -7.00 -11.96
C ILE A 226 2.88 -7.92 -10.74
N SER A 227 3.99 -8.65 -10.60
CA SER A 227 4.28 -9.47 -9.43
C SER A 227 4.57 -8.58 -8.22
N SER A 228 3.95 -8.90 -7.08
CA SER A 228 4.16 -8.21 -5.81
C SER A 228 4.15 -9.17 -4.63
N ARG A 229 4.68 -8.73 -3.49
CA ARG A 229 4.59 -9.41 -2.19
C ARG A 229 4.22 -8.41 -1.11
N LEU A 230 3.31 -8.80 -0.21
CA LEU A 230 3.01 -8.06 1.00
C LEU A 230 3.71 -8.75 2.18
N ASN A 231 4.74 -8.10 2.69
CA ASN A 231 5.47 -8.50 3.90
C ASN A 231 4.80 -7.83 5.10
N ILE A 232 4.24 -8.63 6.01
CA ILE A 232 3.66 -8.14 7.26
C ILE A 232 4.60 -8.53 8.41
N VAL A 233 5.13 -7.51 9.09
CA VAL A 233 6.01 -7.66 10.24
C VAL A 233 5.17 -7.53 11.50
N VAL A 234 5.10 -8.60 12.29
CA VAL A 234 4.41 -8.60 13.57
C VAL A 234 5.35 -8.00 14.61
N GLY A 235 4.88 -7.02 15.38
CA GLY A 235 5.63 -6.29 16.39
C GLY A 235 5.49 -6.91 17.78
N GLU A 236 5.66 -8.23 17.94
CA GLU A 236 5.27 -8.91 19.18
C GLU A 236 6.12 -8.64 20.43
N LEU A 237 7.17 -7.80 20.33
CA LEU A 237 8.10 -7.49 21.42
C LEU A 237 7.95 -6.07 22.01
N ASP A 238 6.88 -5.33 21.68
CA ASP A 238 6.71 -3.94 22.09
C ASP A 238 6.70 -3.76 23.63
N GLU A 239 6.07 -4.67 24.36
CA GLU A 239 6.01 -4.62 25.83
C GLU A 239 7.40 -4.81 26.47
N GLU A 240 8.19 -5.77 26.00
CA GLU A 240 9.59 -5.96 26.42
C GLU A 240 10.49 -4.81 25.98
N SER A 241 10.17 -4.16 24.86
CA SER A 241 11.00 -3.09 24.29
C SER A 241 10.82 -1.76 25.02
N TYR A 242 9.62 -1.43 25.51
CA TYR A 242 9.36 -0.12 26.12
C TYR A 242 8.35 -0.05 27.27
N ILE A 243 7.72 -1.16 27.71
CA ILE A 243 6.83 -1.20 28.89
C ILE A 243 7.54 -1.84 30.09
N PHE A 244 7.96 -3.10 29.97
CA PHE A 244 8.59 -3.85 31.05
C PHE A 244 9.91 -3.23 31.57
N PRO A 245 10.76 -2.58 30.74
CA PRO A 245 11.95 -1.87 31.23
C PRO A 245 11.67 -0.63 32.10
N VAL A 246 10.40 -0.23 32.28
CA VAL A 246 10.00 0.98 33.01
C VAL A 246 8.96 0.72 34.10
N LEU A 247 8.10 -0.29 33.92
CA LEU A 247 7.07 -0.70 34.89
C LEU A 247 7.39 -2.03 35.60
N GLY A 248 8.37 -2.79 35.12
CA GLY A 248 8.67 -4.15 35.56
C GLY A 248 8.03 -5.22 34.67
N ASN A 249 8.46 -6.48 34.83
CA ASN A 249 8.03 -7.62 34.01
C ASN A 249 6.73 -8.29 34.50
N PHE A 250 6.04 -7.73 35.51
CA PHE A 250 4.73 -8.21 35.99
C PHE A 250 4.62 -9.71 36.38
N GLY A 251 5.74 -10.42 36.56
CA GLY A 251 5.76 -11.87 36.80
C GLY A 251 5.61 -12.74 35.55
N VAL A 252 5.64 -12.17 34.35
CA VAL A 252 5.56 -12.89 33.05
C VAL A 252 6.69 -13.89 32.88
N ASP A 253 6.36 -15.13 32.52
CA ASP A 253 7.31 -16.19 32.15
C ASP A 253 7.70 -16.05 30.67
N VAL A 254 8.99 -15.83 30.41
CA VAL A 254 9.52 -15.59 29.07
C VAL A 254 9.37 -16.81 28.13
N GLN A 255 9.42 -18.04 28.66
CA GLN A 255 9.21 -19.24 27.84
C GLN A 255 7.72 -19.36 27.48
N ARG A 256 6.82 -19.26 28.47
CA ARG A 256 5.37 -19.32 28.24
C ARG A 256 4.89 -18.19 27.32
N LEU A 257 5.49 -17.00 27.42
CA LEU A 257 5.23 -15.89 26.50
C LEU A 257 5.67 -16.20 25.07
N THR A 258 6.82 -16.83 24.89
CA THR A 258 7.34 -17.26 23.58
C THR A 258 6.43 -18.32 22.94
N GLU A 259 5.95 -19.28 23.72
CA GLU A 259 4.98 -20.29 23.29
C GLU A 259 3.65 -19.63 22.85
N ARG A 260 3.09 -18.73 23.66
CA ARG A 260 1.83 -18.02 23.34
C ARG A 260 1.93 -17.09 22.14
N ARG A 261 3.06 -16.41 21.95
CA ARG A 261 3.36 -15.67 20.70
C ARG A 261 3.42 -16.60 19.49
N SER A 262 4.01 -17.78 19.63
CA SER A 262 4.08 -18.76 18.55
C SER A 262 2.67 -19.25 18.14
N GLU A 263 1.79 -19.49 19.11
CA GLU A 263 0.37 -19.80 18.84
C GLU A 263 -0.34 -18.63 18.12
N TYR A 264 -0.21 -17.41 18.66
CA TYR A 264 -0.80 -16.20 18.04
C TYR A 264 -0.35 -16.04 16.59
N LEU A 265 0.94 -16.22 16.29
CA LEU A 265 1.47 -16.09 14.93
C LEU A 265 0.87 -17.09 13.95
N GLN A 266 0.54 -18.32 14.37
CA GLN A 266 -0.15 -19.30 13.50
C GLN A 266 -1.65 -18.94 13.30
N SER A 267 -2.30 -18.44 14.35
CA SER A 267 -3.67 -17.92 14.27
C SER A 267 -3.74 -16.69 13.34
N PHE A 268 -2.81 -15.75 13.50
CA PHE A 268 -2.64 -14.55 12.68
C PHE A 268 -2.37 -14.89 11.21
N LYS A 269 -1.45 -15.82 10.91
CA LYS A 269 -1.23 -16.36 9.55
C LYS A 269 -2.53 -16.87 8.92
N SER A 270 -3.34 -17.58 9.71
CA SER A 270 -4.64 -18.13 9.28
C SER A 270 -5.76 -17.07 9.13
N LEU A 271 -5.65 -15.93 9.81
CA LEU A 271 -6.54 -14.78 9.69
C LEU A 271 -6.19 -13.95 8.44
N ILE A 272 -4.94 -13.52 8.32
CA ILE A 272 -4.46 -12.66 7.24
C ILE A 272 -4.66 -13.31 5.85
N ALA A 273 -4.45 -14.62 5.73
CA ALA A 273 -4.72 -15.35 4.49
C ALA A 273 -6.21 -15.33 4.05
N LYS A 274 -7.15 -15.14 4.98
CA LYS A 274 -8.58 -14.94 4.70
C LYS A 274 -8.92 -13.47 4.43
N THR A 275 -8.22 -12.55 5.09
CA THR A 275 -8.37 -11.10 4.94
C THR A 275 -7.90 -10.59 3.57
N TYR A 276 -6.82 -11.17 3.04
CA TYR A 276 -6.19 -10.78 1.77
C TYR A 276 -6.15 -11.93 0.74
N PRO A 277 -7.31 -12.44 0.29
CA PRO A 277 -7.38 -13.60 -0.59
C PRO A 277 -6.73 -13.31 -1.96
N GLY A 278 -5.81 -14.20 -2.37
CA GLY A 278 -5.06 -14.06 -3.62
C GLY A 278 -3.89 -13.07 -3.57
N THR A 279 -3.66 -12.39 -2.44
CA THR A 279 -2.42 -11.63 -2.22
C THR A 279 -1.27 -12.58 -1.92
N ASN A 280 -0.11 -12.36 -2.53
CA ASN A 280 1.13 -13.05 -2.16
C ASN A 280 1.65 -12.47 -0.83
N LEU A 281 1.63 -13.29 0.22
CA LEU A 281 1.86 -12.86 1.61
C LEU A 281 3.13 -13.49 2.19
N GLN A 282 3.92 -12.69 2.90
CA GLN A 282 4.97 -13.16 3.80
C GLN A 282 4.73 -12.54 5.19
N ILE A 283 4.74 -13.36 6.23
CA ILE A 283 4.49 -12.94 7.61
C ILE A 283 5.72 -13.27 8.44
N LEU A 284 6.27 -12.26 9.10
CA LEU A 284 7.55 -12.29 9.82
C LEU A 284 7.31 -11.88 11.28
N SER A 285 7.90 -12.59 12.24
CA SER A 285 7.99 -12.10 13.61
C SER A 285 9.12 -11.08 13.73
N TRP A 286 8.91 -10.03 14.52
CA TRP A 286 9.97 -9.08 14.83
C TRP A 286 11.13 -9.75 15.57
N SER A 287 10.85 -10.70 16.48
CA SER A 287 11.87 -11.50 17.18
C SER A 287 12.78 -12.30 16.25
N GLU A 288 12.25 -12.82 15.13
CA GLU A 288 13.03 -13.54 14.13
C GLU A 288 14.03 -12.59 13.44
N ILE A 289 13.57 -11.42 13.00
CA ILE A 289 14.34 -10.51 12.12
C ILE A 289 15.17 -9.46 12.87
N ALA A 290 14.85 -9.13 14.12
CA ALA A 290 15.53 -8.08 14.91
C ALA A 290 16.99 -8.41 15.26
N ASN A 291 17.41 -9.68 15.13
CA ASN A 291 18.76 -10.15 15.48
C ASN A 291 19.88 -9.61 14.57
N SER A 292 19.55 -8.79 13.55
CA SER A 292 20.52 -8.21 12.61
C SER A 292 21.44 -7.10 13.15
N GLY A 293 21.30 -6.72 14.44
CA GLY A 293 22.17 -5.78 15.15
C GLY A 293 21.47 -4.89 16.18
N LEU A 294 22.22 -4.47 17.21
CA LEU A 294 21.82 -3.43 18.15
C LEU A 294 22.33 -2.07 17.64
N ILE A 295 21.43 -1.27 17.06
CA ILE A 295 21.77 0.10 16.62
C ILE A 295 21.51 1.03 17.81
N VAL A 296 22.58 1.39 18.51
CA VAL A 296 22.56 2.43 19.56
C VAL A 296 22.53 3.79 18.87
N LEU A 297 21.52 4.60 19.20
CA LEU A 297 21.27 5.89 18.57
C LEU A 297 21.75 7.03 19.47
N ASP A 298 22.88 7.63 19.12
CA ASP A 298 23.33 8.90 19.71
C ASP A 298 22.42 10.09 19.31
N LYS A 299 21.65 9.93 18.23
CA LYS A 299 20.76 10.96 17.66
C LYS A 299 19.31 10.48 17.63
N LEU A 300 18.60 10.71 18.72
CA LEU A 300 17.14 10.63 18.75
C LEU A 300 16.51 11.86 18.07
N PRO A 301 15.27 11.76 17.58
CA PRO A 301 14.45 12.94 17.26
C PRO A 301 14.35 13.90 18.45
N SER A 302 14.12 15.19 18.17
CA SER A 302 14.16 16.26 19.17
C SER A 302 13.26 15.98 20.38
N LEU A 303 13.69 16.45 21.55
CA LEU A 303 13.03 16.20 22.84
C LEU A 303 11.52 16.54 22.82
N SER A 304 11.10 17.52 22.01
CA SER A 304 9.70 17.84 21.72
C SER A 304 8.89 16.62 21.27
N PHE A 305 9.35 15.84 20.28
CA PHE A 305 8.65 14.66 19.79
C PHE A 305 8.51 13.57 20.86
N ILE A 306 9.53 13.39 21.71
CA ILE A 306 9.49 12.44 22.82
C ILE A 306 8.43 12.87 23.85
N VAL A 307 8.34 14.17 24.15
CA VAL A 307 7.30 14.71 25.05
C VAL A 307 5.91 14.66 24.42
N ASP A 308 5.78 14.85 23.10
CA ASP A 308 4.51 14.78 22.39
C ASP A 308 3.99 13.34 22.25
N GLU A 309 4.86 12.32 22.10
CA GLU A 309 4.45 10.91 22.24
C GLU A 309 4.21 10.54 23.71
N SER A 310 5.00 11.03 24.68
CA SER A 310 4.76 10.71 26.10
C SER A 310 3.41 11.25 26.63
N ARG A 311 2.95 12.40 26.11
CA ARG A 311 1.58 12.89 26.37
C ARG A 311 0.51 11.95 25.81
N ARG A 312 0.69 11.43 24.58
CA ARG A 312 -0.24 10.46 23.95
C ARG A 312 -0.21 9.09 24.62
N MET A 313 0.97 8.62 25.05
CA MET A 313 1.09 7.36 25.79
C MET A 313 0.30 7.37 27.10
N LYS A 314 0.07 8.55 27.70
CA LYS A 314 -0.81 8.68 28.87
C LYS A 314 -2.23 8.18 28.58
N ASP A 315 -2.77 8.44 27.39
CA ASP A 315 -4.13 8.06 27.04
C ASP A 315 -4.31 6.55 26.88
N PHE A 316 -3.23 5.79 26.65
CA PHE A 316 -3.28 4.33 26.57
C PHE A 316 -3.53 3.66 27.94
N PHE A 317 -3.22 4.33 29.06
CA PHE A 317 -3.43 3.83 30.43
C PHE A 317 -4.76 4.26 31.05
N LYS A 318 -5.63 4.93 30.28
CA LYS A 318 -6.99 5.27 30.70
C LYS A 318 -7.95 4.08 30.52
N PRO A 319 -9.09 4.04 31.21
CA PRO A 319 -10.15 3.06 30.97
C PRO A 319 -10.56 3.02 29.48
N GLY A 320 -10.60 1.81 28.91
CA GLY A 320 -10.81 1.58 27.47
C GLY A 320 -9.57 1.82 26.58
N GLY A 321 -8.41 2.14 27.17
CA GLY A 321 -7.13 2.28 26.48
C GLY A 321 -6.43 0.94 26.18
N TYR A 322 -5.35 1.00 25.40
CA TYR A 322 -4.58 -0.20 24.99
C TYR A 322 -3.87 -0.90 26.17
N TYR A 323 -3.55 -0.15 27.22
CA TYR A 323 -2.93 -0.60 28.46
C TYR A 323 -3.88 -0.49 29.67
N ASP A 324 -5.19 -0.60 29.45
CA ASP A 324 -6.19 -0.59 30.53
C ASP A 324 -5.95 -1.73 31.55
N GLY A 325 -6.20 -1.43 32.81
CA GLY A 325 -5.89 -2.28 33.96
C GLY A 325 -4.45 -2.19 34.49
N LEU A 326 -3.53 -1.49 33.83
CA LEU A 326 -2.17 -1.23 34.34
C LEU A 326 -2.10 0.04 35.22
N PRO A 327 -1.13 0.15 36.14
CA PRO A 327 -0.90 1.40 36.90
C PRO A 327 -0.49 2.55 35.97
N GLU A 328 -1.10 3.73 36.14
CA GLU A 328 -0.78 4.93 35.36
C GLU A 328 0.69 5.34 35.58
N PRO A 329 1.55 5.35 34.53
CA PRO A 329 2.95 5.69 34.69
C PRO A 329 3.14 7.17 35.03
N ASN A 330 4.09 7.46 35.91
CA ASN A 330 4.41 8.84 36.27
C ASN A 330 5.07 9.60 35.08
N PRO A 331 5.12 10.95 35.09
CA PRO A 331 5.63 11.73 33.95
C PRO A 331 7.06 11.39 33.51
N GLN A 332 7.94 10.94 34.41
CA GLN A 332 9.30 10.50 34.07
C GLN A 332 9.28 9.14 33.38
N GLN A 333 8.45 8.21 33.88
CA GLN A 333 8.23 6.91 33.25
C GLN A 333 7.67 7.07 31.83
N LEU A 334 6.61 7.90 31.63
CA LEU A 334 6.05 8.17 30.30
C LEU A 334 7.11 8.69 29.30
N ILE A 335 8.02 9.57 29.74
CA ILE A 335 9.11 10.09 28.89
C ILE A 335 10.14 9.00 28.58
N GLN A 336 10.45 8.11 29.53
CA GLN A 336 11.35 6.98 29.31
C GLN A 336 10.75 5.93 28.36
N MET A 337 9.47 5.58 28.54
CA MET A 337 8.73 4.66 27.66
C MET A 337 8.65 5.23 26.23
N ALA A 338 8.31 6.51 26.09
CA ALA A 338 8.32 7.18 24.79
C ALA A 338 9.71 7.13 24.13
N ARG A 339 10.79 7.40 24.89
CA ARG A 339 12.17 7.30 24.38
C ARG A 339 12.51 5.90 23.87
N LEU A 340 12.23 4.86 24.65
CA LEU A 340 12.45 3.45 24.28
C LEU A 340 11.63 3.07 23.04
N LYS A 341 10.38 3.55 22.94
CA LYS A 341 9.54 3.35 21.76
C LYS A 341 10.12 4.01 20.51
N MET A 342 10.63 5.26 20.59
CA MET A 342 11.33 5.91 19.47
C MET A 342 12.55 5.09 19.00
N GLN A 343 13.33 4.54 19.94
CA GLN A 343 14.48 3.67 19.63
C GLN A 343 14.04 2.36 18.95
N THR A 344 12.96 1.76 19.42
CA THR A 344 12.38 0.51 18.88
C THR A 344 11.97 0.68 17.41
N TYR A 345 11.15 1.70 17.11
CA TYR A 345 10.72 1.99 15.74
C TYR A 345 11.89 2.37 14.82
N THR A 346 12.91 3.05 15.34
CA THR A 346 14.11 3.37 14.55
C THR A 346 14.93 2.11 14.22
N ARG A 347 15.11 1.19 15.18
CA ARG A 347 15.75 -0.11 14.95
C ARG A 347 14.97 -0.95 13.92
N GLN A 348 13.64 -0.91 13.99
CA GLN A 348 12.76 -1.50 12.99
C GLN A 348 13.02 -0.91 11.59
N GLY A 349 13.03 0.41 11.41
CA GLY A 349 13.29 1.05 10.12
C GLY A 349 14.65 0.72 9.50
N ASN A 350 15.72 0.81 10.29
CA ASN A 350 17.06 0.44 9.81
C ASN A 350 17.16 -1.06 9.48
N THR A 351 16.50 -1.94 10.25
CA THR A 351 16.44 -3.38 9.96
C THR A 351 15.65 -3.67 8.67
N LEU A 352 14.52 -2.99 8.47
CA LEU A 352 13.71 -3.16 7.25
C LEU A 352 14.42 -2.63 6.01
N LYS A 353 15.10 -1.48 6.06
CA LYS A 353 15.89 -0.99 4.91
C LYS A 353 17.06 -1.94 4.56
N LYS A 354 17.60 -2.68 5.54
CA LYS A 354 18.63 -3.71 5.31
C LYS A 354 18.07 -5.00 4.68
N LEU A 355 16.86 -5.42 5.05
CA LEU A 355 16.23 -6.65 4.54
C LEU A 355 15.46 -6.44 3.22
N PHE A 356 14.88 -5.26 3.04
CA PHE A 356 13.95 -4.90 1.98
C PHE A 356 14.31 -3.49 1.42
N PRO A 357 15.50 -3.32 0.81
CA PRO A 357 16.06 -2.00 0.51
C PRO A 357 15.21 -1.13 -0.42
N ASN A 358 14.45 -1.76 -1.32
CA ASN A 358 13.62 -1.10 -2.33
C ASN A 358 12.11 -1.31 -2.08
N ALA A 359 11.69 -1.59 -0.83
CA ALA A 359 10.28 -1.84 -0.49
C ALA A 359 9.50 -0.58 -0.09
N ILE A 360 8.19 -0.61 -0.31
CA ILE A 360 7.26 0.49 0.01
C ILE A 360 6.48 0.17 1.29
N GLY A 361 6.53 1.08 2.25
CA GLY A 361 5.76 1.01 3.48
C GLY A 361 4.28 1.36 3.28
N ILE A 362 3.42 0.66 4.00
CA ILE A 362 1.97 0.88 4.07
C ILE A 362 1.64 1.23 5.51
N GLN A 363 1.32 2.51 5.76
CA GLN A 363 1.15 3.01 7.12
C GLN A 363 -0.26 2.74 7.65
N ASN A 364 -0.39 1.75 8.52
CA ASN A 364 -1.64 1.31 9.16
C ASN A 364 -1.75 1.62 10.66
N GLU A 365 -0.68 2.13 11.28
CA GLU A 365 -0.73 2.58 12.67
C GLU A 365 -1.16 4.05 12.80
N SER A 366 -1.61 4.44 14.00
CA SER A 366 -1.99 5.82 14.33
C SER A 366 -1.09 6.43 15.42
N PRO A 367 -0.79 7.74 15.34
CA PRO A 367 -1.02 8.65 14.20
C PRO A 367 -0.01 8.41 13.06
N ALA A 368 -0.51 8.16 11.86
CA ALA A 368 0.26 7.62 10.73
C ALA A 368 1.58 8.37 10.42
N LEU A 369 1.55 9.69 10.26
CA LEU A 369 2.76 10.46 9.96
C LEU A 369 3.80 10.44 11.08
N LEU A 370 3.40 10.30 12.35
CA LEU A 370 4.36 10.11 13.43
C LEU A 370 5.06 8.76 13.28
N ARG A 371 4.30 7.68 13.05
CA ARG A 371 4.83 6.32 12.94
C ARG A 371 5.83 6.21 11.79
N THR A 372 5.53 6.78 10.62
CA THR A 372 6.48 6.89 9.51
C THR A 372 7.73 7.73 9.87
N LEU A 373 7.58 8.82 10.61
CA LEU A 373 8.73 9.62 11.08
C LEU A 373 9.60 8.87 12.10
N MET A 374 9.02 8.04 12.96
CA MET A 374 9.74 7.20 13.92
C MET A 374 10.56 6.12 13.23
N ILE A 375 9.97 5.42 12.25
CA ILE A 375 10.64 4.36 11.49
C ILE A 375 11.81 4.93 10.69
N ASN A 376 11.58 6.05 9.98
CA ASN A 376 12.61 6.69 9.15
C ASN A 376 13.60 7.58 9.93
N ALA A 377 13.57 7.61 11.26
CA ALA A 377 14.41 8.52 12.05
C ALA A 377 15.92 8.21 11.95
N GLY A 378 16.30 6.94 12.04
CA GLY A 378 17.70 6.49 11.99
C GLY A 378 18.31 6.69 10.62
N LEU A 379 17.62 6.20 9.58
CA LEU A 379 17.96 6.44 8.17
C LEU A 379 18.23 7.94 7.90
N LYS A 380 17.36 8.84 8.37
CA LYS A 380 17.57 10.30 8.25
C LYS A 380 18.77 10.82 9.06
N ALA A 381 18.99 10.32 10.27
CA ALA A 381 20.12 10.72 11.11
C ALA A 381 21.49 10.26 10.56
N GLU A 382 21.49 9.18 9.78
CA GLU A 382 22.63 8.60 9.08
C GLU A 382 22.76 9.07 7.61
N ALA A 383 21.87 9.97 7.16
CA ALA A 383 21.75 10.44 5.77
C ALA A 383 21.53 9.33 4.72
N GLN A 384 20.96 8.20 5.12
CA GLN A 384 20.53 7.12 4.23
C GLN A 384 19.19 7.45 3.54
N GLU A 385 18.90 6.76 2.43
CA GLU A 385 17.59 6.80 1.79
C GLU A 385 16.52 6.17 2.71
N THR A 386 15.40 6.88 2.87
CA THR A 386 14.26 6.43 3.67
C THR A 386 13.44 5.34 3.01
N ILE A 387 12.67 4.59 3.80
CA ILE A 387 11.56 3.76 3.29
C ILE A 387 10.42 4.72 2.90
N PRO A 388 9.96 4.72 1.64
CA PRO A 388 8.81 5.52 1.20
C PRO A 388 7.49 4.93 1.71
N TYR A 389 6.48 5.76 2.00
CA TYR A 389 5.20 5.31 2.57
C TYR A 389 3.96 5.80 1.82
N ILE A 390 2.94 4.92 1.76
CA ILE A 390 1.54 5.28 1.46
C ILE A 390 0.65 5.19 2.71
N TYR A 391 -0.49 5.89 2.68
CA TYR A 391 -1.37 6.13 3.80
C TYR A 391 -2.83 5.76 3.46
N PRO A 392 -3.14 4.51 3.04
CA PRO A 392 -4.43 4.16 2.46
C PRO A 392 -5.60 4.11 3.45
N PHE A 393 -5.35 4.25 4.75
CA PHE A 393 -6.38 4.13 5.79
C PHE A 393 -6.79 5.48 6.41
N ASN A 394 -5.89 6.47 6.43
CA ASN A 394 -6.07 7.73 7.16
C ASN A 394 -5.85 8.95 6.24
N GLU A 395 -6.87 9.81 6.08
CA GLU A 395 -6.66 11.16 5.53
C GLU A 395 -5.85 12.03 6.51
N ARG A 396 -5.10 13.02 5.99
CA ARG A 396 -4.30 13.97 6.78
C ARG A 396 -5.05 14.75 7.86
N ARG A 397 -6.39 14.74 7.84
CA ARG A 397 -7.27 15.56 8.68
C ARG A 397 -7.28 15.14 10.16
N ASN A 398 -6.93 13.89 10.48
CA ASN A 398 -7.00 13.33 11.83
C ASN A 398 -5.60 13.17 12.48
N ILE A 399 -4.68 14.11 12.23
CA ILE A 399 -3.26 14.00 12.62
C ILE A 399 -2.87 14.90 13.80
N TYR A 400 -3.79 15.74 14.28
CA TYR A 400 -3.66 16.59 15.46
C TYR A 400 -4.88 16.44 16.37
#